data_AF-A0A157GUC5-F1
#
_entry.id   AF-A0A157GUC5-F1
#
_cell.length_a   1.000
_cell.length_b   1.000
_cell.length_c   1.000
_cell.angle_alpha   90.00
_cell.angle_beta   90.00
_cell.angle_gamma   90.00
#
_symmetry.space_group_name_H-M   'P 1'
#
loop_
_entity.id
_entity.type
_entity.pdbx_description
1 polymer ?
#
loop_
_entity_poly.entity_id
_entity_poly.type
_entity_poly.pdbx_seq_one_letter_code
_entity_poly.pdbx_strand_id
1 'polypeptide(L)'
;MENTMGGIIVNPAVNMHADKMSDEHINMFDTVFKDIDGAGYFPLLYVGSQLVAGQFHTFIALRRFIHAEGPEKSLVKVIIFQSLNNDFAIHSISEF
;
A
#
# COMPACT_ATOMS: atom_id res chain seq x y z
N MET A 1 -7.39 -4.23 -23.85
CA MET A 1 -6.19 -4.51 -23.05
C MET A 1 -6.36 -5.92 -22.51
N GLU A 2 -5.47 -6.84 -22.88
CA GLU A 2 -5.51 -8.22 -22.40
C GLU A 2 -5.42 -8.23 -20.88
N ASN A 3 -6.43 -8.80 -20.23
CA ASN A 3 -6.48 -8.95 -18.79
C ASN A 3 -5.64 -10.17 -18.44
N THR A 4 -4.34 -9.97 -18.21
CA THR A 4 -3.44 -11.05 -17.77
C THR A 4 -3.93 -11.54 -16.41
N MET A 5 -4.55 -12.72 -16.40
CA MET A 5 -5.06 -13.35 -15.18
C MET A 5 -3.92 -13.46 -14.16
N GLY A 6 -4.05 -12.78 -13.02
CA GLY A 6 -3.05 -12.76 -11.95
C GLY A 6 -1.96 -11.69 -12.08
N GLY A 7 -2.02 -10.76 -13.05
CA GLY A 7 -1.11 -9.62 -13.11
C GLY A 7 -1.55 -8.44 -12.21
N ILE A 8 -0.60 -7.57 -11.86
CA ILE A 8 -0.94 -6.28 -11.24
C ILE A 8 -1.45 -5.35 -12.33
N ILE A 9 -2.69 -4.90 -12.20
CA ILE A 9 -3.27 -3.82 -12.99
C ILE A 9 -2.75 -2.51 -12.40
N VAL A 10 -1.73 -1.96 -13.05
CA VAL A 10 -1.11 -0.68 -12.69
C VAL A 10 -2.10 0.45 -12.99
N ASN A 11 -2.24 1.42 -12.07
CA ASN A 11 -2.99 2.65 -12.33
C ASN A 11 -2.05 3.75 -12.83
N PRO A 12 -1.95 4.00 -14.16
CA PRO A 12 -0.94 4.90 -14.70
C PRO A 12 -1.24 6.36 -14.37
N ALA A 13 -2.51 6.74 -14.23
CA ALA A 13 -2.90 8.12 -13.95
C ALA A 13 -2.41 8.57 -12.56
N VAL A 14 -2.51 7.68 -11.56
CA VAL A 14 -1.95 7.94 -10.22
C VAL A 14 -0.42 7.94 -10.26
N ASN A 15 0.18 6.97 -10.96
CA ASN A 15 1.64 6.83 -11.04
C ASN A 15 2.33 7.94 -11.84
N MET A 16 1.61 8.64 -12.72
CA MET A 16 2.10 9.81 -13.46
C MET A 16 1.75 11.15 -12.77
N HIS A 17 1.21 11.11 -11.55
CA HIS A 17 0.69 12.28 -10.82
C HIS A 17 -0.40 13.05 -11.58
N ALA A 18 -1.06 12.42 -12.56
CA ALA A 18 -2.23 13.00 -13.21
C ALA A 18 -3.43 13.01 -12.27
N ASP A 19 -3.51 11.98 -11.40
CA ASP A 19 -4.50 11.88 -10.33
C ASP A 19 -3.83 11.67 -8.97
N LYS A 20 -4.45 12.20 -7.91
CA LYS A 20 -4.09 11.87 -6.53
C LYS A 20 -4.60 10.48 -6.17
N MET A 21 -3.99 9.87 -5.14
CA MET A 21 -4.61 8.70 -4.50
C MET A 21 -6.03 9.06 -4.03
N SER A 22 -6.99 8.17 -4.30
CA SER A 22 -8.36 8.34 -3.82
C SER A 22 -8.43 8.24 -2.30
N ASP A 23 -9.47 8.83 -1.72
CA ASP A 23 -9.73 8.78 -0.29
C ASP A 23 -9.93 7.33 0.20
N GLU A 24 -10.48 6.44 -0.65
CA GLU A 24 -10.57 5.00 -0.35
C GLU A 24 -9.20 4.35 -0.17
N HIS A 25 -8.23 4.65 -1.03
CA HIS A 25 -6.87 4.10 -0.89
C HIS A 25 -6.18 4.61 0.38
N ILE A 26 -6.39 5.88 0.72
CA ILE A 26 -5.84 6.48 1.94
C ILE A 26 -6.49 5.83 3.17
N ASN A 27 -7.82 5.74 3.21
CA ASN A 27 -8.56 5.13 4.31
C ASN A 27 -8.20 3.65 4.50
N MET A 28 -8.02 2.90 3.40
CA MET A 28 -7.57 1.51 3.45
C MET A 28 -6.20 1.41 4.13
N PHE A 29 -5.25 2.25 3.71
CA PHE A 29 -3.90 2.26 4.27
C PHE A 29 -3.91 2.67 5.75
N ASP A 30 -4.59 3.75 6.09
CA ASP A 30 -4.68 4.23 7.47
C ASP A 30 -5.34 3.19 8.39
N THR A 31 -6.35 2.47 7.90
CA THR A 31 -7.04 1.41 8.66
C THR A 31 -6.08 0.29 9.06
N VAL A 32 -5.22 -0.18 8.15
CA VAL A 32 -4.32 -1.30 8.44
C VAL A 32 -3.10 -0.91 9.27
N PHE A 33 -2.70 0.37 9.28
CA PHE A 33 -1.53 0.86 10.02
C PHE A 33 -1.89 1.60 11.32
N LYS A 34 -3.17 1.81 11.63
CA LYS A 34 -3.64 2.57 12.79
C LYS A 34 -3.04 2.13 14.13
N ASP A 35 -2.88 0.82 14.31
CA ASP A 35 -2.51 0.20 15.60
C ASP A 35 -1.08 -0.40 15.57
N ILE A 36 -0.20 0.11 14.70
CA ILE A 36 1.21 -0.31 14.64
C ILE A 36 2.10 0.61 15.47
N ASP A 37 2.71 0.04 16.50
CA ASP A 37 3.69 0.73 17.35
C ASP A 37 5.12 0.61 16.82
N GLY A 38 5.96 1.60 17.14
CA GLY A 38 7.41 1.59 16.86
C GLY A 38 7.82 2.05 15.45
N ALA A 39 6.89 2.11 14.49
CA ALA A 39 7.14 2.66 13.16
C ALA A 39 5.90 3.33 12.57
N GLY A 40 6.09 4.52 12.00
CA GLY A 40 5.06 5.21 11.22
C GLY A 40 5.16 4.87 9.74
N TYR A 41 4.02 4.69 9.08
CA TYR A 41 3.95 4.41 7.65
C TYR A 41 3.07 5.44 6.96
N PHE A 42 3.54 5.97 5.83
CA PHE A 42 2.83 6.99 5.06
C PHE A 42 2.74 6.57 3.60
N PRO A 43 1.53 6.40 3.02
CA PRO A 43 1.40 6.04 1.62
C PRO A 43 1.88 7.20 0.75
N LEU A 44 2.80 6.93 -0.17
CA LEU A 44 3.29 7.91 -1.15
C LEU A 44 2.65 7.70 -2.52
N LEU A 45 2.41 6.44 -2.89
CA LEU A 45 1.88 6.08 -4.18
C LEU A 45 1.06 4.79 -4.11
N TYR A 46 -0.08 4.78 -4.80
CA TYR A 46 -0.84 3.57 -5.09
C TYR A 46 -0.45 3.04 -6.47
N VAL A 47 0.20 1.88 -6.50
CA VAL A 47 0.75 1.29 -7.72
C VAL A 47 -0.36 0.67 -8.57
N GLY A 48 -1.25 -0.08 -7.94
CA GLY A 48 -2.27 -0.87 -8.63
C GLY A 48 -2.82 -2.01 -7.79
N SER A 49 -3.66 -2.83 -8.42
CA SER A 49 -4.27 -4.00 -7.77
C SER A 49 -4.15 -5.28 -8.56
N GLN A 50 -4.23 -6.40 -7.86
CA GLN A 50 -4.19 -7.74 -8.43
C GLN A 50 -5.36 -8.56 -7.88
N LEU A 51 -6.10 -9.22 -8.76
CA LEU A 51 -7.20 -10.10 -8.37
C LEU A 51 -6.65 -11.45 -7.89
N VAL A 52 -7.13 -11.89 -6.72
CA VAL A 52 -6.81 -13.18 -6.09
C VAL A 52 -8.10 -13.77 -5.49
N ALA A 53 -8.02 -14.60 -4.43
CA ALA A 53 -9.18 -14.93 -3.60
C ALA A 53 -9.58 -13.74 -2.69
N GLY A 54 -9.88 -12.60 -3.33
CA GLY A 54 -9.89 -11.26 -2.74
C GLY A 54 -9.13 -10.30 -3.67
N GLN A 55 -8.53 -9.25 -3.11
CA GLN A 55 -7.75 -8.29 -3.90
C GLN A 55 -6.47 -7.89 -3.17
N PHE A 56 -5.36 -7.84 -3.89
CA PHE A 56 -4.15 -7.19 -3.40
C PHE A 56 -4.10 -5.75 -3.91
N HIS A 57 -3.73 -4.84 -3.01
CA HIS A 57 -3.48 -3.42 -3.28
C HIS A 57 -2.02 -3.12 -2.99
N THR A 58 -1.28 -2.69 -4.00
CA THR A 58 0.15 -2.42 -3.89
C THR A 58 0.40 -0.93 -3.72
N PHE A 59 1.19 -0.58 -2.72
CA PHE A 59 1.60 0.78 -2.40
C PHE A 59 3.12 0.90 -2.33
N ILE A 60 3.62 2.09 -2.63
CA ILE A 60 4.93 2.55 -2.16
C ILE A 60 4.68 3.49 -0.98
N ALA A 61 5.37 3.25 0.13
CA ALA A 61 5.20 4.00 1.36
C ALA A 61 6.54 4.44 1.95
N LEU A 62 6.50 5.55 2.69
CA LEU A 62 7.60 5.98 3.55
C LEU A 62 7.42 5.33 4.92
N ARG A 63 8.38 4.49 5.33
CA ARG A 63 8.49 4.01 6.71
C ARG A 63 9.38 4.97 7.49
N ARG A 64 8.95 5.32 8.70
CA ARG A 64 9.71 6.13 9.66
C ARG A 64 9.81 5.35 10.97
N PHE A 65 11.01 4.89 11.32
CA PHE A 65 11.21 4.30 12.62
C PHE A 65 11.34 5.36 13.71
N ILE A 66 10.84 5.04 14.90
CA ILE A 66 11.07 5.85 16.09
C ILE A 66 12.06 5.08 16.97
N HIS A 67 13.34 5.41 16.85
CA HIS A 67 14.42 4.84 17.66
C HIS A 67 15.10 5.92 18.51
N ALA A 68 15.83 5.48 19.55
CA ALA A 68 16.54 6.38 20.46
C ALA A 68 17.62 7.24 19.76
N GLU A 69 18.17 6.77 18.65
CA GLU A 69 19.23 7.45 17.88
C GLU A 69 18.70 8.47 16.85
N GLY A 70 17.38 8.59 16.71
CA GLY A 70 16.74 9.51 15.79
C GLY A 70 15.87 8.84 14.73
N PRO A 71 15.14 9.62 13.92
CA PRO A 71 14.21 9.10 12.93
C PRO A 71 14.95 8.55 11.71
N GLU A 72 14.92 7.23 11.53
CA GLU A 72 15.37 6.58 10.30
C GLU A 72 14.20 6.49 9.30
N LYS A 73 14.49 6.80 8.02
CA LYS A 73 13.50 6.78 6.95
C LYS A 73 13.90 5.80 5.87
N SER A 74 12.96 4.97 5.42
CA SER A 74 13.17 4.06 4.29
C SER A 74 11.93 4.03 3.39
N LEU A 75 12.14 3.83 2.10
CA LEU A 75 11.06 3.48 1.19
C LEU A 75 10.77 1.99 1.30
N VAL A 76 9.49 1.64 1.30
CA VAL A 76 9.04 0.24 1.35
C VAL A 76 7.91 0.02 0.35
N LYS A 77 7.85 -1.19 -0.20
CA LYS A 77 6.67 -1.69 -0.91
C LYS A 77 5.74 -2.33 0.10
N VAL A 78 4.49 -1.93 0.11
CA VAL A 78 3.44 -2.48 0.98
C VAL A 78 2.38 -3.14 0.12
N ILE A 79 1.98 -4.34 0.49
CA ILE A 79 0.83 -5.03 -0.11
C ILE A 79 -0.23 -5.20 0.97
N ILE A 80 -1.41 -4.65 0.72
CA ILE A 80 -2.61 -4.83 1.54
C ILE A 80 -3.50 -5.85 0.86
N PHE A 81 -3.98 -6.83 1.61
CA PHE A 81 -5.02 -7.76 1.17
C PHE A 81 -6.40 -7.26 1.61
N GLN A 82 -7.33 -7.23 0.67
CA GLN A 82 -8.76 -7.03 0.90
C GLN A 82 -9.48 -8.37 0.70
N SER A 83 -10.17 -8.83 1.76
CA SER A 83 -11.00 -10.03 1.71
C SER A 83 -12.27 -9.80 0.87
N LEU A 84 -12.96 -10.88 0.49
CA LEU A 84 -14.26 -10.79 -0.18
C LEU A 84 -15.35 -10.15 0.70
N ASN A 85 -15.13 -10.05 2.01
CA ASN A 85 -16.01 -9.38 2.97
C ASN A 85 -15.58 -7.93 3.28
N ASN A 86 -14.60 -7.40 2.55
CA ASN A 86 -14.00 -6.06 2.76
C ASN A 86 -13.20 -5.88 4.06
N ASP A 87 -12.67 -6.97 4.62
CA ASP A 87 -11.68 -6.86 5.70
C ASP A 87 -10.29 -6.59 5.10
N PHE A 88 -9.50 -5.74 5.76
CA PHE A 88 -8.15 -5.39 5.31
C PHE A 88 -7.09 -5.99 6.23
N ALA A 89 -6.00 -6.48 5.63
CA ALA A 89 -4.83 -6.94 6.36
C ALA A 89 -3.54 -6.60 5.61
N ILE A 90 -2.46 -6.34 6.35
CA ILE A 90 -1.13 -6.26 5.76
C ILE A 90 -0.74 -7.65 5.28
N HIS A 91 -0.54 -7.80 3.97
CA HIS A 91 -0.03 -9.03 3.38
C HIS A 91 1.50 -9.07 3.44
N SER A 92 2.16 -7.97 3.04
CA SER A 92 3.62 -7.88 3.11
C SER A 92 4.13 -6.45 3.14
N ILE A 93 5.32 -6.29 3.71
CA ILE A 93 6.14 -5.08 3.66
C ILE A 93 7.53 -5.53 3.20
N SER A 94 8.07 -4.92 2.16
CA SER A 94 9.37 -5.28 1.59
C SER A 94 10.22 -4.05 1.37
N GLU A 95 11.51 -4.19 1.65
CA GLU A 95 12.54 -3.18 1.34
C GLU A 95 12.94 -3.27 -0.14
N PHE A 96 13.63 -2.23 -0.61
CA PHE A 96 14.16 -2.13 -1.97
C PHE A 96 15.64 -2.49 -2.02
#